data_AF-A0A7V4XSF2-F1
#
_entry.id   AF-A0A7V4XSF2-F1
#
_cell.length_a   1.000
_cell.length_b   1.000
_cell.length_c   1.000
_cell.angle_alpha   90.00
_cell.angle_beta   90.00
_cell.angle_gamma   90.00
#
_symmetry.space_group_name_H-M   'P 1'
#
loop_
_entity.id
_entity.type
_entity.pdbx_description
1 polymer ?
#
loop_
_entity_poly.entity_id
_entity_poly.type
_entity_poly.pdbx_seq_one_letter_code
_entity_poly.pdbx_strand_id
1 'polypeptide(L)'
;MQLNTHAPYELKDLYQNIDLIDRKIAHSQTWESFASQEALDAHVRKLTTKRANLIKSALVLTNLGVQCDPQFLPRSLGQPAKPVAAAAEDAAL
;
A
#
# COMPACT_ATOMS: atom_id res chain seq x y z
N MET A 1 -10.08 30.61 -9.03
CA MET A 1 -10.07 29.63 -7.94
C MET A 1 -10.21 28.24 -8.57
N GLN A 2 -9.11 27.57 -8.89
CA GLN A 2 -9.17 26.15 -9.27
C GLN A 2 -9.57 25.39 -8.00
N LEU A 3 -10.85 25.01 -7.93
CA LEU A 3 -11.30 24.00 -6.99
C LEU A 3 -10.50 22.76 -7.35
N ASN A 4 -9.50 22.41 -6.54
CA ASN A 4 -8.80 21.14 -6.69
C ASN A 4 -9.84 20.04 -6.49
N THR A 5 -10.44 19.59 -7.59
CA THR A 5 -11.46 18.54 -7.67
C THR A 5 -10.88 17.17 -7.36
N HIS A 6 -9.72 17.10 -6.69
CA HIS A 6 -9.16 15.87 -6.20
C HIS A 6 -9.89 15.54 -4.90
N ALA A 7 -11.02 14.85 -5.06
CA ALA A 7 -11.83 14.45 -3.93
C ALA A 7 -10.98 13.54 -3.02
N PRO A 8 -11.10 13.63 -1.68
CA PRO A 8 -10.39 12.74 -0.75
C PRO A 8 -10.66 11.25 -1.03
N TYR A 9 -11.76 10.95 -1.73
CA TYR A 9 -12.08 9.62 -2.25
C TYR A 9 -11.05 9.11 -3.27
N GLU A 10 -10.44 9.95 -4.08
CA GLU A 10 -9.45 9.52 -5.08
C GLU A 10 -8.20 8.93 -4.43
N LEU A 11 -7.68 9.58 -3.37
CA LEU A 11 -6.51 9.07 -2.66
C LEU A 11 -6.83 7.79 -1.89
N LYS A 12 -8.04 7.72 -1.31
CA LYS A 12 -8.55 6.49 -0.68
C LYS A 12 -8.65 5.34 -1.67
N ASP A 13 -9.21 5.57 -2.85
CA ASP A 13 -9.37 4.55 -3.89
C ASP A 13 -8.01 4.09 -4.42
N LEU A 14 -7.04 5.01 -4.57
CA LEU A 14 -5.67 4.64 -4.91
C LEU A 14 -5.03 3.74 -3.86
N TYR A 15 -5.19 4.07 -2.57
CA TYR A 15 -4.68 3.23 -1.49
C TYR A 15 -5.36 1.85 -1.46
N GLN A 16 -6.68 1.78 -1.59
CA GLN A 16 -7.39 0.50 -1.67
C GLN A 16 -6.89 -0.34 -2.84
N ASN A 17 -6.69 0.27 -4.01
CA ASN A 17 -6.15 -0.42 -5.17
C ASN A 17 -4.71 -0.92 -4.94
N ILE A 18 -3.87 -0.16 -4.23
CA ILE A 18 -2.51 -0.60 -3.86
C ILE A 18 -2.59 -1.81 -2.94
N ASP A 19 -3.41 -1.78 -1.89
CA ASP A 19 -3.58 -2.90 -0.95
C ASP A 19 -4.12 -4.15 -1.66
N LEU A 20 -5.07 -4.00 -2.59
CA LEU A 20 -5.57 -5.10 -3.42
C LEU A 20 -4.47 -5.72 -4.28
N ILE A 21 -3.63 -4.91 -4.92
CA ILE A 21 -2.51 -5.40 -5.73
C ILE A 21 -1.48 -6.12 -4.85
N ASP A 22 -1.18 -5.60 -3.66
CA ASP A 22 -0.26 -6.24 -2.72
C ASP A 22 -0.76 -7.62 -2.30
N ARG A 23 -2.05 -7.74 -1.95
CA ARG A 23 -2.67 -9.03 -1.62
C ARG A 23 -2.65 -9.97 -2.81
N LYS A 24 -2.87 -9.48 -4.03
CA LYS A 24 -2.77 -10.30 -5.24
C LYS A 24 -1.36 -10.80 -5.47
N ILE A 25 -0.33 -9.97 -5.29
CA ILE A 25 1.08 -10.42 -5.41
C ILE A 25 1.35 -11.52 -4.38
N ALA A 26 1.00 -11.30 -3.12
CA ALA A 26 1.19 -12.30 -2.07
C ALA A 26 0.45 -13.60 -2.37
N HIS A 27 -0.81 -13.52 -2.83
CA HIS A 27 -1.60 -14.68 -3.23
C HIS A 27 -0.98 -15.42 -4.42
N SER A 28 -0.54 -14.70 -5.45
CA SER A 28 0.12 -15.29 -6.61
C SER A 28 1.40 -16.05 -6.24
N GLN A 29 2.10 -15.59 -5.22
CA GLN A 29 3.33 -16.24 -4.74
C GLN A 29 3.08 -17.45 -3.84
N THR A 30 1.91 -17.56 -3.20
CA THR A 30 1.66 -18.54 -2.13
C THR A 30 0.60 -19.58 -2.47
N TRP A 31 -0.43 -19.21 -3.22
CA TRP A 31 -1.63 -20.04 -3.42
C TRP A 31 -1.93 -20.30 -4.90
N GLU A 32 -1.52 -19.41 -5.79
CA GLU A 32 -1.87 -19.51 -7.21
C GLU A 32 -0.91 -20.45 -7.94
N SER A 33 -1.48 -21.38 -8.71
CA SER A 33 -0.70 -22.31 -9.53
C SER A 33 -0.48 -21.72 -10.93
N PHE A 34 0.78 -21.51 -11.28
CA PHE A 34 1.18 -21.04 -12.62
C PHE A 34 1.73 -22.20 -13.44
N ALA A 35 1.59 -22.11 -14.76
CA ALA A 35 2.11 -23.12 -15.70
C ALA A 35 3.65 -23.25 -15.65
N SER A 36 4.35 -22.20 -15.23
CA SER A 36 5.81 -22.18 -15.04
C SER A 36 6.22 -21.06 -14.09
N GLN A 37 7.45 -21.14 -13.57
CA GLN A 37 8.03 -20.05 -12.77
C GLN A 37 8.14 -18.74 -13.57
N GLU A 38 8.44 -18.82 -14.86
CA GLU A 38 8.49 -17.64 -15.74
C GLU A 38 7.11 -16.97 -15.88
N ALA A 39 6.03 -17.76 -15.91
CA ALA A 39 4.67 -17.23 -15.94
C ALA A 39 4.30 -16.52 -14.63
N LEU A 40 4.73 -17.07 -13.49
CA LEU A 40 4.61 -16.41 -12.18
C LEU A 40 5.38 -15.09 -12.18
N ASP A 41 6.65 -15.10 -12.60
CA ASP A 41 7.51 -13.93 -12.59
C ASP A 41 6.97 -12.82 -13.51
N ALA A 42 6.47 -13.18 -14.70
CA ALA A 42 5.82 -12.24 -15.60
C ALA A 42 4.52 -11.66 -15.00
N HIS A 43 3.73 -12.49 -14.32
CA HIS A 43 2.51 -12.06 -13.64
C HIS A 43 2.82 -11.09 -12.49
N VAL A 44 3.76 -11.46 -11.62
CA VAL A 44 4.21 -10.63 -10.49
C VAL A 44 4.83 -9.33 -11.00
N ARG A 45 5.67 -9.35 -12.05
CA ARG A 45 6.21 -8.13 -12.67
C ARG A 45 5.09 -7.20 -13.12
N LYS A 46 4.06 -7.72 -13.80
CA LYS A 46 2.90 -6.93 -14.26
C LYS A 46 2.16 -6.29 -13.09
N LEU A 47 1.94 -7.03 -12.00
CA LEU A 47 1.32 -6.49 -10.78
C LEU A 47 2.20 -5.43 -10.11
N THR A 48 3.50 -5.65 -10.02
CA THR A 48 4.46 -4.69 -9.46
C THR A 48 4.51 -3.40 -10.26
N THR A 49 4.48 -3.45 -11.59
CA THR A 49 4.40 -2.24 -12.43
C THR A 49 3.11 -1.48 -12.18
N LYS A 50 1.97 -2.18 -12.06
CA LYS A 50 0.68 -1.54 -11.72
C LYS A 50 0.74 -0.88 -10.34
N ARG A 51 1.29 -1.56 -9.34
CA ARG A 51 1.52 -1.02 -7.99
C ARG A 51 2.34 0.26 -8.04
N ALA A 52 3.45 0.26 -8.78
CA ALA A 52 4.32 1.43 -8.91
C ALA A 52 3.58 2.64 -9.54
N ASN A 53 2.73 2.42 -10.53
CA ASN A 53 1.93 3.48 -11.14
C ASN A 53 0.91 4.06 -10.15
N LEU A 54 0.21 3.21 -9.39
CA LEU A 54 -0.74 3.65 -8.38
C LEU A 54 -0.05 4.46 -7.27
N ILE A 55 1.14 4.03 -6.83
CA ILE A 55 1.94 4.77 -5.83
C ILE A 55 2.33 6.15 -6.36
N LYS A 56 2.75 6.24 -7.63
CA LYS A 56 3.07 7.54 -8.25
C LYS A 56 1.86 8.46 -8.24
N SER A 57 0.69 7.97 -8.63
CA SER A 57 -0.56 8.75 -8.59
C SER A 57 -0.91 9.18 -7.16
N ALA A 58 -0.77 8.28 -6.18
CA ALA A 58 -1.04 8.60 -4.78
C ALA A 58 -0.08 9.68 -4.25
N LEU A 59 1.20 9.59 -4.60
CA LEU A 59 2.21 10.58 -4.23
C LEU A 59 1.92 11.95 -4.86
N VAL A 60 1.43 11.99 -6.10
CA VAL A 60 0.98 13.25 -6.73
C VAL A 60 -0.18 13.86 -5.95
N LEU A 61 -1.20 13.08 -5.59
CA LEU A 61 -2.34 13.60 -4.81
C LEU A 61 -1.93 14.08 -3.41
N THR A 62 -1.04 13.34 -2.74
CA THR A 62 -0.49 13.76 -1.44
C THR A 62 0.28 15.07 -1.58
N ASN A 63 1.09 15.24 -2.64
CA ASN A 63 1.82 16.49 -2.90
C ASN A 63 0.89 17.65 -3.26
N LEU A 64 -0.29 17.38 -3.82
CA LEU A 64 -1.35 18.37 -4.07
C LEU A 64 -2.12 18.75 -2.80
N GLY A 65 -1.75 18.19 -1.64
CA GLY A 65 -2.36 18.49 -0.35
C GLY A 65 -3.64 17.70 -0.07
N VAL A 66 -3.92 16.65 -0.85
CA VAL A 66 -5.07 15.76 -0.60
C VAL A 66 -4.76 14.95 0.65
N GLN A 67 -5.55 15.15 1.70
CA GLN A 67 -5.46 14.37 2.92
C GLN A 67 -6.38 13.16 2.81
N CYS A 68 -5.83 11.98 3.09
CA CYS A 68 -6.59 10.75 3.28
C CYS A 68 -6.34 10.25 4.70
N ASP A 69 -7.37 9.67 5.29
CA ASP A 69 -7.29 9.10 6.62
C ASP A 69 -6.21 7.99 6.67
N PRO A 70 -5.29 8.04 7.65
CA PRO A 70 -4.24 7.03 7.81
C PRO A 70 -4.78 5.60 7.98
N GLN A 71 -6.05 5.40 8.35
CA GLN A 71 -6.66 4.07 8.42
C GLN A 71 -6.74 3.35 7.07
N PHE A 72 -6.74 4.11 5.96
CA PHE A 72 -6.78 3.55 4.60
C PHE A 72 -5.39 3.32 4.01
N LEU A 73 -4.32 3.66 4.74
CA LEU A 73 -2.97 3.52 4.25
C LEU A 73 -2.62 2.02 4.10
N PRO A 74 -2.16 1.57 2.90
CA PRO A 74 -1.84 0.16 2.67
C PRO A 74 -0.77 -0.31 3.65
N ARG A 75 -0.86 -1.57 4.10
CA ARG A 75 0.15 -2.16 5.01
C ARG A 75 1.56 -2.12 4.40
N SER A 76 1.69 -2.16 3.08
CA SER A 76 2.97 -2.07 2.37
C SER A 76 3.57 -0.66 2.31
N LEU A 77 2.76 0.38 2.60
CA LEU A 77 3.18 1.78 2.65
C LEU A 77 3.27 2.31 4.10
N GLY A 78 2.67 1.59 5.05
CA GLY A 78 2.81 1.87 6.47
C GLY A 78 4.25 1.63 6.91
N GLN A 79 4.95 2.71 7.27
CA GLN A 79 6.17 2.60 8.07
C GLN A 79 5.89 1.74 9.32
N PRO A 80 6.90 1.01 9.83
CA PRO A 80 6.73 0.07 10.92
C PRO A 80 6.01 0.79 12.05
N ALA A 81 4.93 0.16 12.52
CA ALA A 81 4.27 0.56 13.75
C ALA A 81 5.36 0.90 14.76
N LYS A 82 5.41 2.17 15.16
CA LYS A 82 6.26 2.66 16.25
C LYS A 82 6.21 1.59 17.34
N PRO A 83 7.36 1.05 17.78
CA PRO A 83 7.35 -0.03 18.76
C PRO A 83 6.52 0.48 19.92
N VAL A 84 5.50 -0.29 20.29
CA VAL A 84 4.80 -0.07 21.55
C VAL A 84 5.91 0.08 22.58
N ALA A 85 5.97 1.25 23.21
CA ALA A 85 6.78 1.44 24.38
C ALA A 85 6.23 0.46 25.42
N ALA A 86 6.78 -0.75 25.43
CA ALA A 86 6.61 -1.69 26.51
C ALA A 86 7.32 -1.03 27.69
N ALA A 87 6.50 -0.50 28.57
CA ALA A 87 6.86 0.13 29.82
C ALA A 87 8.00 -0.63 30.48
N ALA A 88 9.13 0.05 30.64
CA ALA A 88 10.05 -0.23 31.72
C ALA A 88 9.37 0.24 33.01
N GLU A 89 9.02 -0.69 33.89
CA GLU A 89 9.00 -0.54 35.35
C GLU A 89 8.43 -1.83 35.93
N ASP A 90 9.31 -2.70 36.43
CA ASP A 90 9.34 -3.15 37.82
C ASP A 90 10.16 -4.44 37.92
N ALA A 91 11.40 -4.29 38.36
CA ALA A 91 12.16 -5.35 39.00
C ALA A 91 13.14 -4.67 39.96
N ALA A 92 12.57 -4.03 40.98
CA ALA A 92 13.27 -3.77 42.22
C ALA A 92 13.10 -5.00 43.11
N LEU A 93 14.21 -5.72 43.35
CA LEU A 93 14.66 -6.39 44.59
C LEU A 93 15.57 -7.58 44.29
#